data_AF-A0A8J2NXI5-F1
#
_entry.id   AF-A0A8J2NXI5-F1
#
_cell.length_a   1.000
_cell.length_b   1.000
_cell.length_c   1.000
_cell.angle_alpha   90.00
_cell.angle_beta   90.00
_cell.angle_gamma   90.00
#
_symmetry.space_group_name_H-M   'P 1'
#
loop_
_entity.id
_entity.type
_entity.pdbx_description
1 polymer ?
#
loop_
_entity_poly.entity_id
_entity_poly.type
_entity_poly.pdbx_seq_one_letter_code
_entity_poly.pdbx_strand_id
1 'polypeptide(L)'
;MYFARSFPVLTHYQTNPELGPYFEGDIKSNPWGRNGIPDEIYRWKKGILRFYVQDDYSFLEMMQIYKAIYAIISYTCIDVEELLTSGYYDDHIYYSPDKPYCSSDVGFRGWRQVVELGPACVAYGQGIAIHETLHALGFYHEQSREDRDDYVTINLNNVLPSDKHNFNIFPSNAFGLP
;
A
#
# COMPACT_ATOMS: atom_id res chain seq x y z
N MET A 1 -6.32 -9.54 -21.37
CA MET A 1 -5.15 -8.69 -21.69
C MET A 1 -5.29 -7.41 -20.86
N TYR A 2 -4.82 -7.43 -19.61
CA TYR A 2 -4.86 -6.27 -18.73
C TYR A 2 -3.61 -5.43 -19.01
N PHE A 3 -3.81 -4.21 -19.49
CA PHE A 3 -2.73 -3.23 -19.58
C PHE A 3 -2.55 -2.60 -18.21
N ALA A 4 -1.43 -2.86 -17.55
CA ALA A 4 -0.89 -1.91 -16.58
C ALA A 4 -0.54 -0.64 -17.37
N ARG A 5 -1.48 0.31 -17.43
CA ARG A 5 -1.26 1.59 -18.09
C ARG A 5 -0.46 2.47 -17.13
N SER A 6 0.79 2.80 -17.48
CA SER A 6 1.20 4.18 -17.27
C SER A 6 0.29 5.03 -18.15
N PHE A 7 -0.40 6.00 -17.55
CA PHE A 7 -1.39 6.82 -18.25
C PHE A 7 -0.79 7.39 -19.54
N PRO A 8 -1.50 7.33 -20.68
CA PRO A 8 -1.07 8.03 -21.87
C PRO A 8 -1.01 9.53 -21.56
N VAL A 9 0.02 10.20 -22.10
CA VAL A 9 0.24 11.64 -22.01
C VAL A 9 -0.99 12.38 -22.55
N LEU A 10 -1.94 12.65 -21.68
CA LEU A 10 -3.07 13.55 -21.89
C LEU A 10 -2.83 14.75 -20.96
N THR A 11 -3.14 15.93 -21.48
CA THR A 11 -2.68 17.26 -21.05
C THR A 11 -3.22 17.76 -19.70
N HIS A 12 -3.46 16.86 -18.74
CA HIS A 12 -3.65 17.20 -17.34
C HIS A 12 -2.63 16.39 -16.55
N TYR A 13 -1.68 17.08 -15.92
CA TYR A 13 -0.77 16.50 -14.93
C TYR A 13 -1.60 16.02 -13.72
N GLN A 14 -2.26 14.88 -13.84
CA GLN A 14 -2.69 14.13 -12.68
C GLN A 14 -1.46 13.36 -12.22
N THR A 15 -0.69 13.98 -11.34
CA THR A 15 0.41 13.30 -10.64
C THR A 15 -0.20 12.14 -9.87
N ASN A 16 0.22 10.92 -10.17
CA ASN A 16 -0.20 9.74 -9.41
C ASN A 16 0.38 9.87 -7.98
N PRO A 17 -0.45 10.03 -6.94
CA PRO A 17 0.05 10.25 -5.58
C PRO A 17 0.78 9.02 -4.99
N GLU A 18 0.64 7.85 -5.64
CA GLU A 18 1.37 6.60 -5.34
C GLU A 18 2.82 6.60 -5.87
N LEU A 19 3.18 7.50 -6.81
CA LEU A 19 4.55 7.61 -7.34
C LEU A 19 5.42 8.51 -6.45
N GLY A 20 5.57 8.09 -5.20
CA GLY A 20 6.47 8.71 -4.23
C GLY A 20 7.96 8.35 -4.44
N PRO A 21 8.84 8.77 -3.53
CA PRO A 21 10.28 8.52 -3.62
C PRO A 21 10.70 7.11 -3.13
N TYR A 22 9.75 6.20 -2.97
CA TYR A 22 9.94 4.92 -2.31
C TYR A 22 10.10 3.76 -3.29
N PHE A 23 10.41 2.57 -2.77
CA PHE A 23 10.51 1.37 -3.58
C PHE A 23 9.17 1.08 -4.25
N GLU A 24 9.18 0.77 -5.54
CA GLU A 24 7.96 0.61 -6.36
C GLU A 24 7.01 1.84 -6.36
N GLY A 25 7.44 2.98 -5.81
CA GLY A 25 6.68 4.23 -5.71
C GLY A 25 6.27 4.57 -4.27
N ASP A 26 5.77 3.60 -3.51
CA ASP A 26 4.99 3.78 -2.28
C ASP A 26 5.44 2.87 -1.11
N ILE A 27 6.33 1.89 -1.35
CA ILE A 27 6.78 0.95 -0.32
C ILE A 27 8.04 1.45 0.40
N LYS A 28 7.92 1.74 1.70
CA LYS A 28 9.02 2.31 2.53
C LYS A 28 10.21 1.38 2.72
N SER A 29 10.01 0.06 2.57
CA SER A 29 11.05 -0.95 2.82
C SER A 29 11.31 -1.83 1.59
N ASN A 30 12.57 -1.94 1.16
CA ASN A 30 12.97 -2.79 0.03
C ASN A 30 12.81 -4.31 0.36
N PRO A 31 12.02 -5.08 -0.40
CA PRO A 31 11.81 -6.52 -0.17
C PRO A 31 13.01 -7.41 -0.46
N TRP A 32 13.00 -8.56 0.23
CA TRP A 32 13.61 -9.81 -0.23
C TRP A 32 12.49 -10.78 -0.68
N GLY A 33 11.74 -10.41 -1.73
CA GLY A 33 10.78 -11.26 -2.46
C GLY A 33 9.35 -11.45 -1.90
N ARG A 34 8.46 -11.95 -2.79
CA ARG A 34 7.04 -12.37 -2.66
C ARG A 34 5.96 -11.29 -2.86
N ASN A 35 4.77 -11.67 -3.36
CA ASN A 35 3.55 -10.81 -3.42
C ASN A 35 2.94 -10.55 -2.05
N GLY A 36 3.44 -11.26 -1.04
CA GLY A 36 3.24 -10.93 0.34
C GLY A 36 4.31 -11.55 1.23
N ILE A 37 4.61 -10.90 2.35
CA ILE A 37 5.67 -11.33 3.25
C ILE A 37 5.30 -12.71 3.83
N PRO A 38 6.16 -13.71 3.63
CA PRO A 38 5.84 -15.08 4.01
C PRO A 38 6.03 -15.36 5.49
N ASP A 39 7.00 -14.68 6.07
CA ASP A 39 7.53 -14.95 7.39
C ASP A 39 6.51 -14.44 8.40
N GLU A 40 6.09 -15.34 9.28
CA GLU A 40 5.01 -15.10 10.21
C GLU A 40 5.38 -14.03 11.24
N ILE A 41 6.67 -13.71 11.42
CA ILE A 41 7.11 -12.62 12.29
C ILE A 41 6.60 -11.24 11.82
N TYR A 42 6.33 -11.08 10.52
CA TYR A 42 5.77 -9.86 9.93
C TYR A 42 4.26 -9.91 9.78
N ARG A 43 3.57 -10.89 10.39
CA ARG A 43 2.11 -10.94 10.42
C ARG A 43 1.59 -10.30 11.70
N TRP A 44 0.50 -9.58 11.56
CA TRP A 44 -0.27 -9.09 12.71
C TRP A 44 -0.74 -10.25 13.57
N LYS A 45 -0.44 -10.20 14.88
CA LYS A 45 -0.74 -11.30 15.80
C LYS A 45 -2.24 -11.58 15.82
N LYS A 46 -2.62 -12.85 15.66
CA LYS A 46 -4.01 -13.31 15.59
C LYS A 46 -4.83 -12.68 14.44
N GLY A 47 -4.18 -12.03 13.46
CA GLY A 47 -4.88 -11.31 12.40
C GLY A 47 -5.58 -10.03 12.86
N ILE A 48 -5.19 -9.47 14.01
CA ILE A 48 -5.76 -8.22 14.54
C ILE A 48 -4.85 -7.06 14.14
N LEU A 49 -5.36 -6.19 13.27
CA LEU A 49 -4.71 -4.96 12.84
C LEU A 49 -5.07 -3.83 13.81
N ARG A 50 -4.08 -3.36 14.57
CA ARG A 50 -4.25 -2.23 15.48
C ARG A 50 -3.99 -0.94 14.71
N PHE A 51 -4.83 0.08 14.84
CA PHE A 51 -4.65 1.33 14.11
C PHE A 51 -5.10 2.57 14.89
N TYR A 52 -4.50 3.71 14.54
CA TYR A 52 -4.88 5.04 15.00
C TYR A 52 -4.96 5.97 13.79
N VAL A 53 -5.98 6.84 13.74
CA VAL A 53 -6.16 7.86 12.70
C VAL A 53 -5.84 9.23 13.31
N GLN A 54 -4.86 9.94 12.76
CA GLN A 54 -4.47 11.27 13.23
C GLN A 54 -5.64 12.27 13.16
N ASP A 55 -5.77 13.10 14.19
CA ASP A 55 -6.90 14.05 14.33
C ASP A 55 -6.95 15.13 13.23
N ASP A 56 -5.85 15.35 12.49
CA ASP A 56 -5.73 16.37 11.45
C ASP A 56 -6.48 16.03 10.15
N TYR A 57 -6.99 14.80 10.02
CA TYR A 57 -7.87 14.46 8.91
C TYR A 57 -9.23 15.17 9.03
N SER A 58 -9.75 15.68 7.91
CA SER A 58 -11.15 16.10 7.84
C SER A 58 -12.09 14.89 7.96
N PHE A 59 -13.35 15.16 8.33
CA PHE A 59 -14.39 14.13 8.40
C PHE A 59 -14.52 13.30 7.11
N LEU A 60 -14.42 13.94 5.94
CA LEU A 60 -14.54 13.26 4.66
C LEU A 60 -13.35 12.35 4.37
N GLU A 61 -12.15 12.75 4.77
CA GLU A 61 -10.92 11.95 4.60
C GLU A 61 -10.94 10.75 5.54
N MET A 62 -11.26 10.96 6.83
CA MET A 62 -11.44 9.88 7.80
C MET A 62 -12.47 8.86 7.31
N MET A 63 -13.59 9.32 6.75
CA MET A 63 -14.61 8.43 6.20
C MET A 63 -14.06 7.50 5.12
N GLN A 64 -13.11 7.94 4.27
CA GLN A 64 -12.51 7.05 3.26
C GLN A 64 -11.59 6.00 3.88
N ILE A 65 -10.83 6.38 4.91
CA ILE A 65 -9.97 5.45 5.67
C ILE A 65 -10.84 4.38 6.35
N TYR A 66 -11.90 4.78 7.05
CA TYR A 66 -12.82 3.83 7.69
C TYR A 66 -13.55 2.93 6.67
N LYS A 67 -13.92 3.46 5.49
CA LYS A 67 -14.48 2.63 4.41
C LYS A 67 -13.48 1.59 3.91
N ALA A 68 -12.19 1.94 3.80
CA ALA A 68 -11.15 1.00 3.40
C ALA A 68 -11.00 -0.13 4.43
N ILE A 69 -10.87 0.23 5.71
CA ILE A 69 -10.77 -0.74 6.81
C ILE A 69 -12.02 -1.64 6.84
N TYR A 70 -13.22 -1.05 6.74
CA TYR A 70 -14.47 -1.80 6.71
C TYR A 70 -14.54 -2.77 5.51
N ALA A 71 -14.07 -2.36 4.34
CA ALA A 71 -14.01 -3.24 3.18
C ALA A 71 -13.08 -4.45 3.45
N ILE A 72 -11.89 -4.23 4.02
CA ILE A 72 -10.94 -5.30 4.33
C ILE A 72 -11.57 -6.32 5.28
N ILE A 73 -12.14 -5.88 6.41
CA ILE A 73 -12.71 -6.80 7.41
C ILE A 73 -13.99 -7.50 6.90
N SER A 74 -14.71 -6.91 5.95
CA SER A 74 -15.93 -7.52 5.39
C SER A 74 -15.66 -8.67 4.43
N TYR A 75 -14.46 -8.72 3.84
CA TYR A 75 -14.09 -9.72 2.82
C TYR A 75 -12.95 -10.64 3.25
N THR A 76 -12.43 -10.48 4.47
CA THR A 76 -11.30 -11.26 4.98
C THR A 76 -11.56 -11.71 6.42
N CYS A 77 -10.64 -12.49 6.98
CA CYS A 77 -10.65 -12.83 8.41
C CYS A 77 -9.82 -11.86 9.27
N ILE A 78 -9.36 -10.74 8.69
CA ILE A 78 -8.68 -9.69 9.45
C ILE A 78 -9.69 -9.03 10.37
N ASP A 79 -9.29 -8.84 11.62
CA ASP A 79 -10.02 -8.07 12.61
C ASP A 79 -9.24 -6.78 12.93
N VAL A 80 -9.88 -5.81 13.56
CA VAL A 80 -9.25 -4.52 13.86
C VAL A 80 -9.44 -4.06 15.30
N GLU A 81 -8.44 -3.35 15.80
CA GLU A 81 -8.49 -2.63 17.08
C GLU A 81 -8.17 -1.15 16.82
N GLU A 82 -9.18 -0.30 16.89
CA GLU A 82 -8.98 1.15 16.84
C GLU A 82 -8.46 1.65 18.20
N LEU A 83 -7.38 2.42 18.16
CA LEU A 83 -6.76 3.02 19.33
C LEU A 83 -7.23 4.47 19.50
N LEU A 84 -7.40 4.90 20.76
CA LEU A 84 -7.74 6.30 21.08
C LEU A 84 -6.51 7.21 21.16
N THR A 85 -5.34 6.62 21.34
CA THR A 85 -4.06 7.33 21.45
C THR A 85 -2.97 6.51 20.78
N SER A 86 -1.91 7.17 20.31
CA SER A 86 -0.79 6.52 19.62
C SER A 86 0.55 6.88 20.26
N GLY A 87 1.19 5.94 20.95
CA GLY A 87 2.58 6.05 21.40
C GLY A 87 3.59 5.67 20.31
N TYR A 88 4.80 6.24 20.36
CA TYR A 88 5.85 5.94 19.37
C TYR A 88 6.32 4.48 19.41
N TYR A 89 6.24 3.83 20.57
CA TYR A 89 6.69 2.45 20.79
C TYR A 89 5.55 1.41 20.74
N ASP A 90 4.32 1.85 20.47
CA ASP A 90 3.18 0.95 20.34
C ASP A 90 3.23 0.25 18.97
N ASP A 91 2.70 -0.97 18.88
CA ASP A 91 2.75 -1.79 17.67
C ASP A 91 1.44 -1.69 16.86
N HIS A 92 1.27 -0.58 16.13
CA HIS A 92 0.05 -0.26 15.37
C HIS A 92 0.35 0.53 14.09
N ILE A 93 -0.65 0.59 13.22
CA ILE A 93 -0.68 1.51 12.08
C ILE A 93 -1.06 2.92 12.57
N TYR A 94 -0.28 3.91 12.17
CA TYR A 94 -0.58 5.33 12.35
C TYR A 94 -0.91 5.95 10.98
N TYR A 95 -2.19 6.22 10.71
CA TYR A 95 -2.60 6.93 9.50
C TYR A 95 -2.28 8.42 9.64
N SER A 96 -1.53 8.99 8.68
CA SER A 96 -1.06 10.37 8.73
C SER A 96 -1.28 11.11 7.39
N PRO A 97 -1.79 12.37 7.43
CA PRO A 97 -1.93 13.23 6.24
C PRO A 97 -0.71 14.15 6.01
N ASP A 98 0.38 13.97 6.75
CA ASP A 98 1.48 14.94 6.86
C ASP A 98 2.29 15.12 5.55
N LYS A 99 2.21 14.16 4.62
CA LYS A 99 2.91 14.18 3.33
C LYS A 99 1.93 14.18 2.16
N PRO A 100 2.35 14.72 0.99
CA PRO A 100 1.48 14.82 -0.17
C PRO A 100 1.34 13.52 -0.98
N TYR A 101 2.02 12.44 -0.57
CA TYR A 101 2.07 11.15 -1.27
C TYR A 101 1.45 10.04 -0.41
N CYS A 102 1.26 8.87 -1.01
CA CYS A 102 0.78 7.66 -0.35
C CYS A 102 1.95 6.71 -0.14
N SER A 103 2.06 6.11 1.05
CA SER A 103 3.11 5.11 1.30
C SER A 103 2.89 4.30 2.58
N SER A 104 3.44 3.10 2.60
CA SER A 104 3.34 2.18 3.73
C SER A 104 4.58 1.29 3.85
N ASP A 105 4.82 0.81 5.07
CA ASP A 105 5.73 -0.32 5.29
C ASP A 105 5.02 -1.62 4.90
N VAL A 106 5.77 -2.63 4.47
CA VAL A 106 5.16 -3.93 4.18
C VAL A 106 5.19 -4.83 5.42
N GLY A 107 4.01 -5.28 5.83
CA GLY A 107 3.79 -6.16 6.98
C GLY A 107 3.92 -5.49 8.34
N PHE A 108 3.72 -6.29 9.39
CA PHE A 108 3.88 -5.90 10.79
C PHE A 108 5.35 -5.61 11.11
N ARG A 109 5.62 -4.46 11.72
CA ARG A 109 6.99 -4.06 12.08
C ARG A 109 7.34 -4.26 13.55
N GLY A 110 6.35 -4.30 14.45
CA GLY A 110 6.58 -4.38 15.90
C GLY A 110 6.82 -3.03 16.59
N TRP A 111 6.53 -1.94 15.88
CA TRP A 111 6.50 -0.56 16.38
C TRP A 111 5.48 0.25 15.58
N ARG A 112 5.33 1.53 15.91
CA ARG A 112 4.37 2.42 15.25
C ARG A 112 4.81 2.64 13.80
N GLN A 113 4.11 2.01 12.86
CA GLN A 113 4.37 2.16 11.43
C GLN A 113 3.41 3.19 10.83
N VAL A 114 3.96 4.19 10.15
CA VAL A 114 3.16 5.26 9.55
C VAL A 114 2.64 4.79 8.20
N VAL A 115 1.32 4.81 8.03
CA VAL A 115 0.68 4.73 6.73
C VAL A 115 0.36 6.16 6.31
N GLU A 116 1.07 6.62 5.29
CA GLU A 116 0.92 7.97 4.77
C GLU A 116 -0.24 8.00 3.79
N LEU A 117 -1.25 8.80 4.08
CA LEU A 117 -2.39 9.04 3.20
C LEU A 117 -2.63 10.54 3.18
N GLY A 118 -1.85 11.26 2.37
CA GLY A 118 -2.10 12.66 2.10
C GLY A 118 -3.47 12.94 1.49
N PRO A 119 -3.92 14.21 1.42
CA PRO A 119 -5.25 14.54 0.90
C PRO A 119 -5.57 13.98 -0.49
N ALA A 120 -4.57 13.91 -1.37
CA ALA A 120 -4.72 13.34 -2.72
C ALA A 120 -4.97 11.83 -2.72
N CYS A 121 -4.48 11.11 -1.70
CA CYS A 121 -4.65 9.66 -1.56
C CYS A 121 -6.11 9.28 -1.28
N VAL A 122 -6.84 10.13 -0.57
CA VAL A 122 -8.25 9.87 -0.19
C VAL A 122 -9.25 10.70 -1.00
N ALA A 123 -8.79 11.55 -1.91
CA ALA A 123 -9.65 12.41 -2.75
C ALA A 123 -10.54 11.63 -3.73
N TYR A 124 -10.09 10.46 -4.20
CA TYR A 124 -10.75 9.69 -5.26
C TYR A 124 -11.48 8.44 -4.75
N GLY A 125 -11.65 8.33 -3.42
CA GLY A 125 -12.31 7.20 -2.76
C GLY A 125 -11.36 6.40 -1.87
N GLN A 126 -11.83 5.24 -1.41
CA GLN A 126 -11.13 4.39 -0.44
C GLN A 126 -10.07 3.46 -1.04
N GLY A 127 -9.93 3.40 -2.37
CA GLY A 127 -9.09 2.40 -3.05
C GLY A 127 -7.61 2.48 -2.65
N ILE A 128 -7.06 3.69 -2.58
CA ILE A 128 -5.67 3.94 -2.16
C ILE A 128 -5.48 3.60 -0.68
N ALA A 129 -6.44 3.97 0.18
CA ALA A 129 -6.40 3.60 1.59
C ALA A 129 -6.44 2.06 1.77
N ILE A 130 -7.18 1.32 0.93
CA ILE A 130 -7.14 -0.15 0.90
C ILE A 130 -5.73 -0.62 0.50
N HIS A 131 -5.18 -0.06 -0.58
CA HIS A 131 -3.85 -0.40 -1.10
C HIS A 131 -2.76 -0.28 -0.03
N GLU A 132 -2.66 0.88 0.61
CA GLU A 132 -1.64 1.14 1.64
C GLU A 132 -1.84 0.31 2.92
N THR A 133 -3.10 -0.01 3.23
CA THR A 133 -3.41 -0.93 4.33
C THR A 133 -3.04 -2.37 3.96
N LEU A 134 -3.20 -2.79 2.70
CA LEU A 134 -2.74 -4.10 2.23
C LEU A 134 -1.21 -4.21 2.26
N HIS A 135 -0.47 -3.14 1.96
CA HIS A 135 0.97 -3.10 2.22
C HIS A 135 1.25 -3.37 3.70
N ALA A 136 0.61 -2.65 4.62
CA ALA A 136 0.80 -2.88 6.05
C ALA A 136 0.39 -4.28 6.53
N LEU A 137 -0.54 -4.95 5.83
CA LEU A 137 -0.91 -6.34 6.06
C LEU A 137 0.08 -7.35 5.48
N GLY A 138 0.99 -6.90 4.62
CA GLY A 138 2.12 -7.65 4.13
C GLY A 138 2.18 -7.86 2.63
N PHE A 139 1.34 -7.22 1.82
CA PHE A 139 1.33 -7.42 0.36
C PHE A 139 2.29 -6.50 -0.37
N TYR A 140 2.88 -6.99 -1.46
CA TYR A 140 3.65 -6.18 -2.42
C TYR A 140 2.83 -5.97 -3.70
N HIS A 141 3.35 -5.20 -4.64
CA HIS A 141 2.65 -4.98 -5.89
C HIS A 141 2.61 -6.21 -6.79
N GLU A 142 1.45 -6.44 -7.38
CA GLU A 142 1.19 -7.62 -8.23
C GLU A 142 2.01 -7.62 -9.53
N GLN A 143 2.32 -6.45 -10.12
CA GLN A 143 3.12 -6.39 -11.34
C GLN A 143 4.58 -6.83 -11.15
N SER A 144 5.01 -7.01 -9.91
CA SER A 144 6.37 -7.38 -9.55
C SER A 144 6.55 -8.88 -9.33
N ARG A 145 5.48 -9.65 -9.52
CA ARG A 145 5.45 -11.12 -9.59
C ARG A 145 6.50 -11.71 -10.52
N GLU A 146 7.01 -12.87 -10.15
CA GLU A 146 7.94 -13.66 -10.97
C GLU A 146 7.33 -14.15 -12.29
N ASP A 147 6.03 -14.41 -12.30
CA ASP A 147 5.27 -14.85 -13.47
C ASP A 147 4.52 -13.69 -14.16
N ARG A 148 4.79 -12.42 -13.81
CA ARG A 148 4.04 -11.28 -14.38
C ARG A 148 4.15 -11.21 -15.90
N ASP A 149 5.27 -11.63 -16.48
CA ASP A 149 5.50 -11.59 -17.92
C ASP A 149 4.63 -12.60 -18.70
N ASP A 150 3.99 -13.57 -18.03
CA ASP A 150 2.98 -14.45 -18.62
C ASP A 150 1.62 -13.75 -18.81
N TYR A 151 1.38 -12.63 -18.10
CA TYR A 151 0.10 -11.94 -18.03
C TYR A 151 0.12 -10.52 -18.60
N VAL A 152 1.25 -9.81 -18.43
CA VAL A 152 1.42 -8.41 -18.82
C VAL A 152 2.77 -8.18 -19.49
N THR A 153 2.82 -7.17 -20.37
CA THR A 153 4.08 -6.70 -20.97
C THR A 153 4.32 -5.27 -20.55
N ILE A 154 5.40 -5.02 -19.80
CA ILE A 154 5.78 -3.65 -19.40
C ILE A 154 6.52 -2.98 -20.54
N ASN A 155 5.88 -1.98 -21.17
CA ASN A 155 6.56 -1.14 -22.17
C ASN A 155 7.40 -0.07 -21.48
N LEU A 156 8.65 -0.41 -21.13
CA LEU A 156 9.61 0.48 -20.46
C LEU A 156 9.96 1.75 -21.28
N ASN A 157 9.59 1.83 -22.56
CA ASN A 157 9.75 3.08 -23.33
C ASN A 157 8.74 4.16 -22.92
N ASN A 158 7.63 3.76 -22.28
CA ASN A 158 6.60 4.66 -21.76
C ASN A 158 6.80 4.96 -20.26
N VAL A 159 7.96 4.60 -19.70
CA VAL A 159 8.30 4.80 -18.29
C VAL A 159 9.44 5.81 -18.21
N LEU A 160 9.33 6.79 -17.30
CA LEU A 160 10.40 7.74 -17.04
C LEU A 160 11.67 6.97 -16.65
N PRO A 161 12.86 7.36 -17.15
CA PRO A 161 14.10 6.64 -16.85
C PRO A 161 14.36 6.44 -15.36
N SER A 162 13.99 7.40 -14.52
CA SER A 162 14.10 7.34 -13.07
C SER A 162 13.23 6.25 -12.44
N ASP A 163 12.09 5.91 -13.05
CA ASP A 163 11.03 5.11 -12.42
C ASP A 163 11.03 3.67 -12.94
N LYS A 164 11.91 3.33 -13.89
CA LYS A 164 12.00 1.98 -14.46
C LYS A 164 12.25 0.90 -13.41
N HIS A 165 12.94 1.25 -12.33
CA HIS A 165 13.23 0.32 -11.25
C HIS A 165 11.98 -0.13 -10.48
N ASN A 166 10.87 0.62 -10.53
CA ASN A 166 9.58 0.27 -9.93
C ASN A 166 8.87 -0.89 -10.66
N PHE A 167 9.40 -1.33 -11.80
CA PHE A 167 8.86 -2.43 -12.60
C PHE A 167 9.79 -3.64 -12.60
N ASN A 168 10.77 -3.70 -11.70
CA ASN A 168 11.62 -4.87 -11.55
C ASN A 168 10.78 -6.07 -11.06
N ILE A 169 11.14 -7.26 -11.53
CA ILE A 169 10.55 -8.52 -11.03
C ILE A 169 11.33 -8.97 -9.81
N PHE A 170 10.63 -9.48 -8.80
CA PHE A 170 11.22 -10.10 -7.62
C PHE A 170 10.72 -11.55 -7.50
N PRO A 171 11.57 -12.51 -7.06
CA PRO A 171 11.14 -13.88 -6.85
C PRO A 171 9.91 -13.93 -5.94
N SER A 172 8.86 -14.64 -6.36
CA SER A 172 7.55 -14.53 -5.69
C SER A 172 6.80 -15.86 -5.60
N ASN A 173 6.23 -16.16 -4.43
CA ASN A 173 5.19 -17.18 -4.32
C ASN A 173 3.82 -16.49 -4.35
N ALA A 174 2.98 -16.85 -5.33
CA ALA A 174 1.63 -16.30 -5.48
C ALA A 174 0.64 -16.83 -4.43
N PHE A 175 1.08 -17.61 -3.43
CA PHE A 175 0.22 -18.27 -2.44
C PHE A 175 -0.84 -19.19 -3.07
N GLY A 176 -0.52 -19.77 -4.23
CA GLY A 176 -1.46 -20.56 -5.02
C GLY A 176 -2.53 -19.74 -5.73
N LEU A 177 -2.41 -18.41 -5.73
CA LEU A 177 -3.16 -17.55 -6.64
C LEU A 177 -2.63 -17.77 -8.07
N PRO A 178 -3.51 -17.91 -9.07
CA PRO A 178 -3.13 -18.03 -10.46
C PRO A 178 -2.32 -16.83 -10.93
#